data_AF-A0A960TAG1-F1
#
_entry.id   AF-A0A960TAG1-F1
#
_cell.length_a   1.000
_cell.length_b   1.000
_cell.length_c   1.000
_cell.angle_alpha   90.00
_cell.angle_beta   90.00
_cell.angle_gamma   90.00
#
_symmetry.space_group_name_H-M   'P 1'
#
loop_
_entity.id
_entity.type
_entity.pdbx_description
1 polymer ?
#
loop_
_entity_poly.entity_id
_entity_poly.type
_entity_poly.pdbx_seq_one_letter_code
_entity_poly.pdbx_strand_id
1 'polypeptide(L)'
;MDYEELIAHVYNTFPYFASRSEIAEKHLTLTARRQLATREMAINKCPTLFTVGYEGRSLDSYLNLLIEHDIQTLIDVRRNPISMKYGYSKRQLSNYLKRIGIAYKHIPGLGIEGAKRKSLSAPADYQRLFAEYTESLSDRAKSLREVQEIVLSDGRVALTCFEKDHTSCHRGCITEHFEQESVPFSIVHL
;
A
#
# COMPACT_ATOMS: atom_id res chain seq x y z
N MET A 1 -6.44 -22.42 27.09
CA MET A 1 -6.77 -22.02 25.71
C MET A 1 -5.87 -22.80 24.79
N ASP A 2 -6.45 -23.80 24.13
CA ASP A 2 -5.81 -24.60 23.10
C ASP A 2 -5.56 -23.76 21.83
N TYR A 3 -4.62 -24.19 20.99
CA TYR A 3 -4.29 -23.58 19.70
C TYR A 3 -5.52 -23.37 18.81
N GLU A 4 -6.40 -24.37 18.73
CA GLU A 4 -7.64 -24.30 17.93
C GLU A 4 -8.61 -23.25 18.47
N GLU A 5 -8.72 -23.16 19.81
CA GLU A 5 -9.54 -22.14 20.49
C GLU A 5 -8.99 -20.73 20.27
N LEU A 6 -7.65 -20.57 20.27
CA LEU A 6 -7.01 -19.29 20.00
C LEU A 6 -7.25 -18.82 18.56
N ILE A 7 -7.09 -19.72 17.56
CA ILE A 7 -7.38 -19.37 16.17
C ILE A 7 -8.84 -18.98 16.01
N ALA A 8 -9.76 -19.76 16.56
CA ALA A 8 -11.19 -19.45 16.51
C ALA A 8 -11.48 -18.10 17.17
N HIS A 9 -10.89 -17.80 18.33
CA HIS A 9 -11.04 -16.51 18.98
C HIS A 9 -10.54 -15.36 18.10
N VAL A 10 -9.34 -15.46 17.54
CA VAL A 10 -8.76 -14.43 16.68
C VAL A 10 -9.59 -14.22 15.42
N TYR A 11 -9.97 -15.29 14.72
CA TYR A 11 -10.72 -15.20 13.46
C TYR A 11 -12.14 -14.67 13.65
N ASN A 12 -12.79 -14.96 14.78
CA ASN A 12 -14.13 -14.44 15.02
C ASN A 12 -14.13 -13.03 15.60
N THR A 13 -13.06 -12.63 16.30
CA THR A 13 -12.90 -11.26 16.83
C THR A 13 -12.39 -10.30 15.75
N PHE A 14 -11.48 -10.78 14.90
CA PHE A 14 -10.82 -10.02 13.85
C PHE A 14 -10.86 -10.82 12.52
N PRO A 15 -12.02 -10.90 11.85
CA PRO A 15 -12.20 -11.75 10.68
C PRO A 15 -11.23 -11.49 9.53
N TYR A 16 -10.71 -10.27 9.41
CA TYR A 16 -9.75 -9.92 8.36
C TYR A 16 -8.46 -10.77 8.42
N PHE A 17 -8.05 -11.31 9.58
CA PHE A 17 -6.91 -12.24 9.64
C PHE A 17 -7.15 -13.55 8.90
N ALA A 18 -8.42 -13.91 8.69
CA ALA A 18 -8.81 -15.12 8.00
C ALA A 18 -8.99 -14.91 6.48
N SER A 19 -8.89 -13.68 5.95
CA SER A 19 -9.16 -13.39 4.53
C SER A 19 -8.25 -14.12 3.56
N ARG A 20 -7.06 -14.55 4.02
CA ARG A 20 -6.06 -15.27 3.22
C ARG A 20 -5.66 -16.60 3.84
N SER A 21 -6.48 -17.13 4.75
CA SER A 21 -6.17 -18.34 5.51
C SER A 21 -6.80 -19.58 4.88
N GLU A 22 -5.98 -20.61 4.64
CA GLU A 22 -6.43 -21.92 4.15
C GLU A 22 -7.26 -22.70 5.18
N ILE A 23 -7.15 -22.35 6.47
CA ILE A 23 -7.91 -22.99 7.56
C ILE A 23 -9.13 -22.16 7.99
N ALA A 24 -9.41 -21.02 7.33
CA ALA A 24 -10.47 -20.09 7.70
C ALA A 24 -11.83 -20.76 7.91
N GLU A 25 -12.22 -21.66 7.00
CA GLU A 25 -13.52 -22.33 7.06
C GLU A 25 -13.70 -23.13 8.36
N LYS A 26 -12.65 -23.80 8.85
CA LYS A 26 -12.73 -24.62 10.06
C LYS A 26 -13.02 -23.79 11.31
N HIS A 27 -12.57 -22.53 11.34
CA HIS A 27 -12.54 -21.72 12.56
C HIS A 27 -13.50 -20.53 12.56
N LEU A 28 -14.04 -20.14 11.40
CA LEU A 28 -14.98 -19.02 11.29
C LEU A 28 -16.42 -19.44 11.57
N THR A 29 -17.09 -18.68 12.44
CA THR A 29 -18.54 -18.69 12.60
C THR A 29 -19.24 -18.19 11.32
N LEU A 30 -20.51 -18.55 11.15
CA LEU A 30 -21.32 -18.06 10.02
C LEU A 30 -21.37 -16.53 9.95
N THR A 31 -21.41 -15.85 11.11
CA THR A 31 -21.40 -14.39 11.19
C THR A 31 -20.08 -13.82 10.68
N ALA A 32 -18.95 -14.34 11.13
CA ALA A 32 -17.62 -13.89 10.69
C ALA A 32 -17.41 -14.16 9.18
N ARG A 33 -17.89 -15.29 8.66
CA ARG A 33 -17.87 -15.58 7.21
C ARG A 33 -18.70 -14.56 6.42
N ARG A 34 -19.90 -14.21 6.89
CA ARG A 34 -20.74 -13.19 6.24
C ARG A 34 -20.08 -11.81 6.28
N GLN A 35 -19.41 -11.46 7.37
CA GLN A 35 -18.67 -10.20 7.47
C GLN A 35 -17.53 -10.14 6.43
N LEU A 36 -16.78 -11.24 6.27
CA LEU A 36 -15.75 -11.34 5.24
C LEU A 36 -16.33 -11.24 3.83
N ALA A 37 -17.37 -12.01 3.51
CA ALA A 37 -18.01 -11.95 2.20
C ALA A 37 -18.58 -10.56 1.88
N THR A 38 -19.17 -9.87 2.87
CA THR A 38 -19.66 -8.50 2.70
C THR A 38 -18.51 -7.53 2.45
N ARG A 39 -17.39 -7.69 3.16
CA ARG A 39 -16.19 -6.89 3.00
C ARG A 39 -15.60 -7.09 1.60
N GLU A 40 -15.45 -8.33 1.17
CA GLU A 40 -14.98 -8.73 -0.17
C GLU A 40 -15.88 -8.14 -1.27
N MET A 41 -17.21 -8.23 -1.13
CA MET A 41 -18.15 -7.59 -2.05
C MET A 41 -17.98 -6.07 -2.13
N ALA A 42 -17.80 -5.39 -0.98
CA ALA A 42 -17.58 -3.95 -0.95
C ALA A 42 -16.25 -3.57 -1.63
N ILE A 43 -15.23 -4.40 -1.45
CA ILE A 43 -13.90 -4.26 -2.05
C ILE A 43 -13.95 -4.41 -3.57
N ASN A 44 -14.63 -5.45 -4.06
CA ASN A 44 -14.70 -5.77 -5.48
C ASN A 44 -15.57 -4.79 -6.30
N LYS A 45 -16.26 -3.85 -5.64
CA LYS A 45 -17.20 -2.93 -6.30
C LYS A 45 -16.52 -1.74 -6.99
N CYS A 46 -15.38 -1.26 -6.47
CA CYS A 46 -14.66 -0.14 -7.06
C CYS A 46 -13.16 -0.30 -6.81
N PRO A 47 -12.32 -0.36 -7.85
CA PRO A 47 -10.89 -0.36 -7.67
C PRO A 47 -10.46 0.86 -6.84
N THR A 48 -9.46 0.67 -5.99
CA THR A 48 -9.01 1.67 -5.02
C THR A 48 -7.49 1.68 -4.94
N LEU A 49 -6.92 2.87 -5.11
CA LEU A 49 -5.52 3.17 -4.87
C LEU A 49 -5.33 3.75 -3.47
N PHE A 50 -4.57 3.06 -2.64
CA PHE A 50 -4.21 3.49 -1.30
C PHE A 50 -2.84 4.17 -1.31
N THR A 51 -2.59 5.07 -0.36
CA THR A 51 -1.23 5.49 0.00
C THR A 51 -0.93 5.03 1.43
N VAL A 52 0.30 4.57 1.66
CA VAL A 52 0.69 4.09 3.00
C VAL A 52 2.17 4.36 3.28
N GLY A 53 2.43 5.09 4.37
CA GLY A 53 3.75 5.39 4.92
C GLY A 53 4.23 4.43 6.00
N TYR A 54 5.52 4.09 5.99
CA TYR A 54 6.10 3.19 7.00
C TYR A 54 6.94 3.89 8.08
N GLU A 55 7.09 5.22 8.02
CA GLU A 55 7.65 6.02 9.10
C GLU A 55 6.87 5.79 10.41
N GLY A 56 7.59 5.63 11.52
CA GLY A 56 7.00 5.31 12.82
C GLY A 56 6.36 3.93 12.99
N ARG A 57 6.11 3.15 11.92
CA ARG A 57 5.44 1.83 11.99
C ARG A 57 6.40 0.64 12.12
N SER A 58 6.12 -0.34 12.97
CA SER A 58 6.83 -1.63 12.92
C SER A 58 6.42 -2.40 11.67
N LEU A 59 7.25 -3.37 11.23
CA LEU A 59 6.91 -4.23 10.11
C LEU A 59 5.55 -4.92 10.34
N ASP A 60 5.33 -5.49 11.53
CA ASP A 60 4.09 -6.21 11.85
C ASP A 60 2.85 -5.29 11.78
N SER A 61 2.95 -4.08 12.36
CA SER A 61 1.86 -3.10 12.29
C SER A 61 1.54 -2.68 10.86
N TYR A 62 2.56 -2.61 10.01
CA TYR A 62 2.41 -2.25 8.60
C TYR A 62 1.80 -3.39 7.80
N LEU A 63 2.24 -4.65 7.99
CA LEU A 63 1.64 -5.80 7.34
C LEU A 63 0.19 -5.99 7.78
N ASN A 64 -0.11 -5.82 9.07
CA ASN A 64 -1.49 -5.88 9.57
C ASN A 64 -2.38 -4.82 8.92
N LEU A 65 -1.89 -3.58 8.76
CA LEU A 65 -2.62 -2.52 8.07
C LEU A 65 -2.95 -2.91 6.61
N LEU A 66 -2.00 -3.53 5.89
CA LEU A 66 -2.25 -3.99 4.53
C LEU A 66 -3.29 -5.12 4.47
N ILE A 67 -3.26 -6.07 5.41
CA ILE A 67 -4.23 -7.17 5.48
C ILE A 67 -5.61 -6.64 5.86
N GLU A 68 -5.68 -5.75 6.84
CA GLU A 68 -6.92 -5.10 7.25
C GLU A 68 -7.54 -4.41 6.02
N HIS A 69 -6.77 -3.62 5.28
CA HIS A 69 -7.23 -2.97 4.05
C HIS A 69 -7.20 -3.89 2.81
N ASP A 70 -7.09 -5.21 2.99
CA ASP A 70 -7.14 -6.22 1.94
C ASP A 70 -6.39 -5.83 0.65
N ILE A 71 -5.17 -5.31 0.84
CA ILE A 71 -4.33 -4.86 -0.26
C ILE A 71 -3.87 -6.08 -1.05
N GLN A 72 -4.18 -6.11 -2.35
CA GLN A 72 -3.75 -7.18 -3.26
C GLN A 72 -2.30 -6.97 -3.71
N THR A 73 -1.94 -5.72 -4.02
CA THR A 73 -0.62 -5.35 -4.53
C THR A 73 -0.06 -4.13 -3.83
N LEU A 74 1.18 -4.23 -3.33
CA LEU A 74 1.96 -3.10 -2.86
C LEU A 74 2.92 -2.63 -3.96
N ILE A 75 2.76 -1.39 -4.40
CA ILE A 75 3.66 -0.71 -5.34
C ILE A 75 4.63 0.15 -4.54
N ASP A 76 5.90 -0.23 -4.55
CA ASP A 76 6.99 0.58 -4.05
C ASP A 76 7.37 1.64 -5.09
N VAL A 77 7.15 2.91 -4.74
CA VAL A 77 7.49 4.06 -5.59
C VAL A 77 8.80 4.73 -5.16
N ARG A 78 9.58 4.11 -4.25
CA ARG A 78 10.92 4.61 -3.91
C ARG A 78 11.84 4.43 -5.10
N ARG A 79 12.63 5.47 -5.42
CA ARG A 79 13.68 5.37 -6.46
C ARG A 79 14.63 4.22 -6.15
N ASN A 80 15.14 4.20 -4.92
CA ASN A 80 16.00 3.16 -4.38
C ASN A 80 15.35 2.60 -3.10
N PRO A 81 14.77 1.39 -3.12
CA PRO A 81 14.06 0.79 -1.99
C PRO A 81 15.03 0.16 -0.97
N ILE A 82 16.01 0.96 -0.53
CA ILE A 82 16.95 0.65 0.53
C ILE A 82 16.44 1.32 1.79
N SER A 83 16.42 0.60 2.90
CA SER A 83 15.97 1.13 4.19
C SER A 83 16.80 0.52 5.32
N MET A 84 17.19 1.36 6.26
CA MET A 84 17.83 0.93 7.52
C MET A 84 16.80 0.41 8.53
N LYS A 85 15.51 0.69 8.30
CA LYS A 85 14.43 0.20 9.13
C LYS A 85 14.19 -1.29 8.82
N TYR A 86 14.26 -2.11 9.86
CA TYR A 86 14.10 -3.57 9.74
C TYR A 86 12.85 -3.93 8.95
N GLY A 87 13.00 -4.82 7.97
CA GLY A 87 11.89 -5.34 7.18
C GLY A 87 11.53 -4.52 5.93
N TYR A 88 12.03 -3.28 5.79
CA TYR A 88 11.64 -2.38 4.69
C TYR A 88 12.65 -2.30 3.54
N SER A 89 13.70 -3.12 3.55
CA SER A 89 14.49 -3.35 2.34
C SER A 89 13.65 -4.10 1.30
N LYS A 90 13.84 -3.82 0.00
CA LYS A 90 13.10 -4.49 -1.10
C LYS A 90 13.02 -6.01 -0.92
N ARG A 91 14.15 -6.65 -0.64
CA ARG A 91 14.23 -8.11 -0.48
C ARG A 91 13.37 -8.61 0.68
N GLN A 92 13.50 -7.98 1.85
CA GLN A 92 12.76 -8.40 3.03
C GLN A 92 11.26 -8.14 2.87
N LEU A 93 10.89 -6.91 2.48
CA LEU A 93 9.50 -6.52 2.32
C LEU A 93 8.77 -7.41 1.30
N SER A 94 9.39 -7.64 0.13
CA SER A 94 8.82 -8.53 -0.89
C SER A 94 8.64 -9.97 -0.37
N ASN A 95 9.57 -10.48 0.43
CA ASN A 95 9.46 -11.82 1.03
C ASN A 95 8.33 -11.92 2.05
N TYR A 96 8.15 -10.91 2.90
CA TYR A 96 7.06 -10.88 3.87
C TYR A 96 5.70 -10.77 3.19
N LEU A 97 5.55 -9.86 2.22
CA LEU A 97 4.32 -9.70 1.46
C LEU A 97 3.92 -10.98 0.73
N LYS A 98 4.87 -11.66 0.09
CA LYS A 98 4.63 -12.94 -0.58
C LYS A 98 4.06 -13.99 0.38
N ARG A 99 4.55 -14.05 1.62
CA ARG A 99 4.08 -15.02 2.64
C ARG A 99 2.66 -14.75 3.11
N ILE A 100 2.20 -13.51 3.03
CA ILE A 100 0.83 -13.12 3.37
C ILE A 100 -0.04 -12.91 2.12
N GLY A 101 0.39 -13.40 0.96
CA GLY A 101 -0.40 -13.36 -0.28
C GLY A 101 -0.59 -11.97 -0.88
N ILE A 102 0.29 -11.01 -0.60
CA ILE A 102 0.29 -9.67 -1.21
C ILE A 102 1.40 -9.59 -2.25
N ALA A 103 1.06 -9.17 -3.48
CA ALA A 103 2.04 -8.99 -4.53
C ALA A 103 2.88 -7.72 -4.28
N TYR A 104 4.14 -7.76 -4.72
CA TYR A 104 5.06 -6.63 -4.60
C TYR A 104 5.54 -6.21 -5.98
N LYS A 105 5.38 -4.92 -6.30
CA LYS A 105 5.88 -4.29 -7.53
C LYS A 105 6.75 -3.11 -7.16
N HIS A 106 7.80 -2.87 -7.95
CA HIS A 106 8.70 -1.74 -7.73
C HIS A 106 8.75 -0.90 -9.00
N ILE A 107 8.28 0.35 -8.90
CA ILE A 107 8.19 1.29 -10.02
C ILE A 107 9.14 2.47 -9.73
N PRO A 108 10.46 2.32 -9.96
CA PRO A 108 11.44 3.36 -9.66
C PRO A 108 11.31 4.60 -10.55
N GLY A 109 10.56 4.51 -11.66
CA GLY A 109 10.22 5.64 -12.53
C GLY A 109 9.42 6.73 -11.80
N LEU A 110 8.68 6.37 -10.76
CA LEU A 110 7.92 7.32 -9.91
C LEU A 110 8.73 7.80 -8.70
N GLY A 111 9.96 7.35 -8.50
CA GLY A 111 10.78 7.79 -7.38
C GLY A 111 11.44 9.14 -7.61
N ILE A 112 11.67 9.89 -6.52
CA ILE A 112 12.58 11.05 -6.50
C ILE A 112 14.01 10.56 -6.31
N GLU A 113 14.93 11.08 -7.14
CA GLU A 113 16.34 10.77 -7.06
C GLU A 113 16.97 11.19 -5.73
N GLY A 114 17.87 10.37 -5.21
CA GLY A 114 18.53 10.65 -3.93
C GLY A 114 19.29 11.97 -3.92
N ALA A 115 19.91 12.35 -5.05
CA ALA A 115 20.67 13.60 -5.17
C ALA A 115 19.80 14.84 -4.92
N LYS A 116 18.57 14.86 -5.46
CA LYS A 116 17.60 15.97 -5.27
C LYS A 116 17.12 16.11 -3.82
N ARG A 117 17.33 15.09 -2.98
CA ARG A 117 16.93 15.09 -1.56
C ARG A 117 18.04 15.49 -0.60
N LYS A 118 19.31 15.47 -1.03
CA LYS A 118 20.47 15.69 -0.13
C LYS A 118 20.62 17.13 0.35
N SER A 119 20.06 18.10 -0.37
CA SER A 119 20.22 19.54 -0.12
C SER A 119 18.95 20.21 0.43
N LEU A 120 17.93 19.44 0.81
CA LEU A 120 16.69 19.99 1.36
C LEU A 120 16.90 20.29 2.85
N SER A 121 16.66 21.53 3.25
CA SER A 121 16.84 21.94 4.65
C SER A 121 15.71 22.82 5.17
N ALA A 122 15.06 23.59 4.29
CA ALA A 122 13.92 24.42 4.64
C ALA A 122 12.63 23.89 4.01
N PRO A 123 11.45 24.17 4.61
CA PRO A 123 10.15 23.81 4.02
C PRO A 123 9.98 24.27 2.56
N ALA A 124 10.53 25.44 2.21
CA ALA A 124 10.50 25.97 0.85
C ALA A 124 11.25 25.09 -0.17
N ASP A 125 12.28 24.36 0.26
CA ASP A 125 13.02 23.45 -0.63
C ASP A 125 12.16 22.22 -0.98
N TYR A 126 11.40 21.70 -0.01
CA TYR A 126 10.47 20.60 -0.23
C TYR A 126 9.33 21.01 -1.16
N GLN A 127 8.77 22.21 -0.97
CA GLN A 127 7.74 22.75 -1.87
C GLN A 127 8.25 22.86 -3.30
N ARG A 128 9.46 23.42 -3.51
CA ARG A 128 10.09 23.50 -4.83
C ARG A 128 10.30 22.12 -5.44
N LEU A 129 10.81 21.17 -4.65
CA LEU A 129 11.04 19.80 -5.10
C LEU A 129 9.73 19.13 -5.54
N PHE A 130 8.65 19.29 -4.80
CA PHE A 130 7.36 18.69 -5.15
C PHE A 130 6.73 19.37 -6.36
N ALA A 131 6.86 20.69 -6.52
CA ALA A 131 6.44 21.39 -7.74
C ALA A 131 7.19 20.86 -8.97
N GLU A 132 8.53 20.80 -8.92
CA GLU A 132 9.35 20.22 -10.00
C GLU A 132 8.99 18.75 -10.27
N TYR A 133 8.70 17.98 -9.21
CA TYR A 133 8.31 16.58 -9.35
C TYR A 133 6.97 16.45 -10.08
N THR A 134 5.96 17.25 -9.69
CA THR A 134 4.63 17.28 -10.31
C THR A 134 4.73 17.65 -11.79
N GLU A 135 5.53 18.66 -12.16
CA GLU A 135 5.78 19.02 -13.57
C GLU A 135 6.38 17.84 -14.35
N SER A 136 7.33 17.13 -13.73
CA SER A 136 7.98 15.95 -14.32
C SER A 136 7.10 14.70 -14.41
N LEU A 137 5.88 14.69 -13.84
CA LEU A 137 5.01 13.52 -13.90
C LEU A 137 4.54 13.22 -15.33
N SER A 138 4.39 14.24 -16.16
CA SER A 138 4.06 14.11 -17.58
C SER A 138 5.08 13.24 -18.34
N ASP A 139 6.37 13.39 -18.03
CA ASP A 139 7.46 12.57 -18.59
C ASP A 139 7.45 11.12 -18.08
N ARG A 140 6.67 10.82 -17.05
CA ARG A 140 6.57 9.51 -16.39
C ARG A 140 5.29 8.76 -16.77
N ALA A 141 4.63 9.15 -17.86
CA ALA A 141 3.38 8.56 -18.34
C ALA A 141 3.40 7.03 -18.46
N LYS A 142 4.55 6.41 -18.75
CA LYS A 142 4.66 4.93 -18.77
C LYS A 142 4.46 4.33 -17.38
N SER A 143 5.11 4.88 -16.36
CA SER A 143 5.02 4.39 -14.99
C SER A 143 3.67 4.71 -14.35
N LEU A 144 3.06 5.84 -14.69
CA LEU A 144 1.71 6.19 -14.25
C LEU A 144 0.66 5.22 -14.83
N ARG A 145 0.76 4.92 -16.13
CA ARG A 145 -0.10 3.90 -16.77
C ARG A 145 0.06 2.52 -16.13
N GLU A 146 1.28 2.11 -15.83
CA GLU A 146 1.53 0.85 -15.13
C GLU A 146 0.81 0.79 -13.77
N VAL A 147 0.78 1.89 -13.00
CA VAL A 147 0.00 1.97 -11.76
C VAL A 147 -1.49 1.85 -12.04
N GLN A 148 -2.03 2.59 -13.01
CA GLN A 148 -3.44 2.54 -13.37
C GLN A 148 -3.87 1.13 -13.79
N GLU A 149 -3.09 0.47 -14.64
CA GLU A 149 -3.33 -0.90 -15.10
C GLU A 149 -3.38 -1.88 -13.92
N ILE A 150 -2.42 -1.79 -12.98
CA ILE A 150 -2.39 -2.65 -11.79
C ILE A 150 -3.59 -2.38 -10.87
N VAL A 151 -4.00 -1.12 -10.68
CA VAL A 151 -5.19 -0.79 -9.88
C VAL A 151 -6.44 -1.40 -10.49
N LEU A 152 -6.60 -1.27 -11.81
CA LEU A 152 -7.77 -1.79 -12.52
C LEU A 152 -7.80 -3.33 -12.58
N SER A 153 -6.64 -3.98 -12.63
CA SER A 153 -6.56 -5.45 -12.64
C SER A 153 -6.71 -6.06 -11.25
N ASP A 154 -6.03 -5.47 -10.25
CA ASP A 154 -5.87 -6.09 -8.92
C ASP A 154 -6.89 -5.56 -7.91
N GLY A 155 -7.65 -4.52 -8.27
CA GLY A 155 -8.72 -3.95 -7.44
C GLY A 155 -8.20 -3.09 -6.29
N ARG A 156 -7.43 -3.64 -5.36
CA ARG A 156 -6.88 -2.90 -4.20
C ARG A 156 -5.36 -2.85 -4.23
N VAL A 157 -4.83 -1.66 -4.41
CA VAL A 157 -3.40 -1.44 -4.59
C VAL A 157 -2.92 -0.33 -3.68
N ALA A 158 -1.76 -0.47 -3.06
CA ALA A 158 -1.20 0.59 -2.21
C ALA A 158 0.15 1.10 -2.73
N LEU A 159 0.32 2.42 -2.81
CA LEU A 159 1.61 3.07 -3.03
C LEU A 159 2.37 3.22 -1.72
N THR A 160 3.64 2.82 -1.71
CA THR A 160 4.51 2.94 -0.53
C THR A 160 5.80 3.74 -0.78
N CYS A 161 6.17 4.49 0.24
CA CYS A 161 7.43 5.21 0.47
C CYS A 161 7.60 5.39 2.00
N PHE A 162 8.64 6.10 2.44
CA PHE A 162 9.02 6.25 3.83
C PHE A 162 8.01 7.06 4.65
N GLU A 163 7.82 8.33 4.32
CA GLU A 163 7.11 9.36 5.11
C GLU A 163 5.71 8.89 5.52
N LYS A 164 5.27 9.19 6.74
CA LYS A 164 3.94 8.77 7.18
C LYS A 164 2.86 9.54 6.43
N ASP A 165 3.05 10.84 6.31
CA ASP A 165 2.11 11.77 5.68
C ASP A 165 2.31 11.81 4.15
N HIS A 166 1.21 11.61 3.41
CA HIS A 166 1.23 11.66 1.95
C HIS A 166 1.43 13.08 1.41
N THR A 167 1.01 14.12 2.14
CA THR A 167 1.15 15.53 1.75
C THR A 167 2.60 16.01 1.81
N SER A 168 3.42 15.31 2.60
CA SER A 168 4.86 15.57 2.75
C SER A 168 5.71 14.59 1.92
N CYS A 169 5.12 13.98 0.89
CA CYS A 169 5.74 12.92 0.11
C CYS A 169 5.35 13.01 -1.37
N HIS A 170 6.20 12.49 -2.26
CA HIS A 170 5.91 12.41 -3.70
C HIS A 170 4.70 11.51 -4.02
N ARG A 171 4.30 10.64 -3.10
CA ARG A 171 3.04 9.88 -3.19
C ARG A 171 1.83 10.80 -3.30
N GLY A 172 1.82 11.92 -2.58
CA GLY A 172 0.77 12.93 -2.67
C GLY A 172 0.67 13.51 -4.07
N CYS A 173 1.81 13.90 -4.65
CA CYS A 173 1.88 14.39 -6.02
C CYS A 173 1.35 13.37 -7.05
N ILE A 174 1.66 12.08 -6.87
CA ILE A 174 1.15 11.01 -7.75
C ILE A 174 -0.37 10.89 -7.63
N THR A 175 -0.92 10.91 -6.42
CA THR A 175 -2.37 10.79 -6.22
C THR A 175 -3.10 12.03 -6.72
N GLU A 176 -2.60 13.22 -6.45
CA GLU A 176 -3.16 14.48 -6.97
C GLU A 176 -3.21 14.49 -8.50
N HIS A 177 -2.17 13.97 -9.15
CA HIS A 177 -2.15 13.82 -10.59
C HIS A 177 -3.27 12.89 -11.09
N PHE A 178 -3.49 11.75 -10.43
CA PHE A 178 -4.59 10.85 -10.79
C PHE A 178 -5.98 11.45 -10.52
N GLU A 179 -6.14 12.25 -9.46
CA GLU A 179 -7.38 12.97 -9.20
C GLU A 179 -7.69 13.96 -10.33
N GLN A 180 -6.68 14.68 -10.84
CA GLN A 180 -6.82 15.60 -11.96
C GLN A 180 -7.17 14.88 -13.28
N GLU A 181 -6.64 13.67 -13.51
CA GLU A 181 -6.93 12.86 -14.69
C GLU A 181 -8.33 12.18 -14.66
N SER A 182 -9.12 12.34 -13.60
CA SER A 182 -10.45 11.72 -13.46
C SER A 182 -10.42 10.20 -13.66
N VAL A 183 -9.47 9.53 -12.98
CA VAL A 183 -9.29 8.07 -13.06
C VAL A 183 -10.53 7.28 -12.59
N PRO A 184 -10.78 6.08 -13.16
CA PRO A 184 -11.95 5.26 -12.82
C PRO A 184 -11.75 4.40 -11.55
N PHE A 185 -11.05 4.94 -10.54
CA PHE A 185 -10.81 4.28 -9.25
C PHE A 185 -10.78 5.31 -8.11
N SER A 186 -11.06 4.84 -6.90
CA SER A 186 -11.03 5.70 -5.70
C SER A 186 -9.61 5.86 -5.16
N ILE A 187 -9.32 6.96 -4.47
CA ILE A 187 -8.05 7.20 -3.78
C ILE A 187 -8.29 7.31 -2.27
N VAL A 188 -7.47 6.64 -1.47
CA VAL A 188 -7.57 6.62 0.00
C VAL A 188 -6.17 6.73 0.63
N HIS A 189 -6.03 7.50 1.71
CA HIS A 189 -4.76 7.68 2.42
C HIS A 189 -4.80 7.02 3.81
N LEU A 190 -3.78 6.21 4.16
CA LEU A 190 -3.71 5.36 5.38
C LEU A 190 -2.64 5.76 6.41
#